data_AF-A0A7W6W438-F1
#
_entry.id   AF-A0A7W6W438-F1
#
_cell.length_a   1.000
_cell.length_b   1.000
_cell.length_c   1.000
_cell.angle_alpha   90.00
_cell.angle_beta   90.00
_cell.angle_gamma   90.00
#
_symmetry.space_group_name_H-M   'P 1'
#
loop_
_entity.id
_entity.type
_entity.pdbx_description
1 polymer ?
#
loop_
_entity_poly.entity_id
_entity_poly.type
_entity_poly.pdbx_seq_one_letter_code
_entity_poly.pdbx_strand_id
1 'polypeptide(L)'
;MMKRTQTVIDELAGLYCWLWAGLPHALFRKLFPEPIKPGDYHWSKYDPIFAPRVRLTDGTWSGNGTLWRRRRKSDDRWEYQQDPETADEAMDRVV
;
A
#
# COMPACT_ATOMS: atom_id res chain seq x y z
N MET A 1 14.76 8.58 42.69
CA MET A 1 15.81 8.63 41.64
C MET A 1 15.37 7.92 40.35
N MET A 2 14.09 7.99 39.95
CA MET A 2 13.52 7.28 38.77
C MET A 2 13.14 8.21 37.60
N LYS A 3 13.14 9.54 37.79
CA LYS A 3 12.62 10.47 36.77
C LYS A 3 13.56 10.66 35.57
N ARG A 4 14.87 10.49 35.77
CA ARG A 4 15.89 10.76 34.73
C ARG A 4 15.93 9.70 33.63
N THR A 5 15.61 8.45 33.98
CA THR A 5 15.59 7.33 33.04
C THR A 5 14.37 7.39 32.11
N GLN A 6 13.21 7.81 32.63
CA GLN A 6 12.00 7.93 31.81
C GLN A 6 12.15 9.05 30.76
N THR A 7 12.73 10.19 31.13
CA THR A 7 12.98 11.30 30.18
C THR A 7 13.88 10.88 29.02
N VAL A 8 14.93 10.08 29.28
CA VAL A 8 15.81 9.58 28.21
C VAL A 8 15.10 8.59 27.30
N ILE A 9 14.23 7.74 27.85
CA ILE A 9 13.42 6.81 27.05
C ILE A 9 12.44 7.57 26.16
N ASP A 10 11.78 8.61 26.69
CA ASP A 10 10.82 9.41 25.94
C ASP A 10 11.51 10.22 24.81
N GLU A 11 12.71 10.74 25.07
CA GLU A 11 13.53 11.42 24.05
C GLU A 11 13.98 10.46 22.93
N LEU A 12 14.43 9.24 23.29
CA LEU A 12 14.80 8.22 22.31
C LEU A 12 13.60 7.74 21.49
N ALA A 13 12.42 7.59 22.12
CA ALA A 13 11.19 7.24 21.43
C ALA A 13 10.73 8.35 20.47
N GLY A 14 10.85 9.62 20.88
CA GLY A 14 10.59 10.77 20.03
C GLY A 14 11.52 10.83 18.82
N LEU A 15 12.82 10.61 19.04
CA LEU A 15 13.82 10.58 17.97
C LEU A 15 13.59 9.42 16.99
N TYR A 16 13.25 8.24 17.52
CA TYR A 16 12.88 7.06 16.74
C TYR A 16 11.65 7.33 15.87
N CYS A 17 10.58 7.89 16.44
CA CYS A 17 9.38 8.27 15.68
C CYS A 17 9.69 9.29 14.58
N TRP A 18 10.53 10.29 14.84
CA TRP A 18 10.91 11.30 13.84
C TRP A 18 11.73 10.70 12.69
N LEU A 19 12.69 9.83 13.01
CA LEU A 19 13.51 9.12 12.03
C LEU A 19 12.68 8.21 11.11
N TRP A 20 11.67 7.52 11.65
CA TRP A 20 10.84 6.61 10.87
C TRP A 20 9.68 7.30 10.14
N ALA A 21 9.07 8.33 10.74
CA ALA A 21 7.98 9.08 10.10
C ALA A 21 8.46 9.96 8.93
N GLY A 22 9.73 10.37 8.95
CA GLY A 22 10.33 11.20 7.89
C GLY A 22 10.89 10.42 6.69
N LEU A 23 10.94 9.08 6.76
CA LEU A 23 11.48 8.26 5.67
C LEU A 23 10.50 8.24 4.49
N PRO A 24 10.93 8.66 3.28
CA PRO A 24 10.13 8.54 2.08
C PRO A 24 9.68 7.09 1.89
N HIS A 25 8.43 6.87 1.53
CA HIS A 25 7.85 5.52 1.36
C HIS A 25 8.72 4.61 0.47
N ALA A 26 9.38 5.18 -0.55
CA ALA A 26 10.32 4.48 -1.41
C ALA A 26 11.57 3.93 -0.68
N LEU A 27 12.14 4.69 0.25
CA LEU A 27 13.27 4.28 1.08
C LEU A 27 12.84 3.25 2.12
N PHE A 28 11.68 3.43 2.74
CA PHE A 28 11.10 2.45 3.65
C PHE A 28 10.90 1.10 2.96
N ARG A 29 10.36 1.08 1.73
CA ARG A 29 10.19 -0.15 0.93
C ARG A 29 11.51 -0.82 0.54
N LYS A 30 12.60 -0.06 0.45
CA LYS A 30 13.94 -0.60 0.15
C LYS A 30 14.59 -1.22 1.39
N LEU A 31 14.35 -0.63 2.56
CA LEU A 31 14.84 -1.14 3.85
C LEU A 31 14.01 -2.32 4.36
N PHE A 32 12.71 -2.33 4.06
CA PHE A 32 11.78 -3.39 4.40
C PHE A 32 11.07 -3.87 3.13
N PRO A 33 11.74 -4.69 2.31
CA PRO A 33 11.09 -5.28 1.15
C PRO A 33 9.92 -6.15 1.63
N GLU A 34 8.74 -5.87 1.11
CA GLU A 34 7.55 -6.69 1.36
C GLU A 34 7.84 -8.11 0.84
N PRO A 35 7.76 -9.15 1.69
CA PRO A 35 8.12 -10.51 1.30
C PRO A 35 7.20 -10.97 0.17
N ILE A 36 7.80 -11.35 -0.96
CA ILE A 36 7.07 -11.85 -2.13
C ILE A 36 6.45 -13.20 -1.76
N LYS A 37 5.13 -13.29 -1.89
CA LYS A 37 4.40 -14.55 -1.65
C LYS A 37 4.17 -15.25 -2.98
N PRO A 38 4.17 -16.60 -3.04
CA PRO A 38 3.81 -17.33 -4.26
C PRO A 38 2.43 -16.93 -4.80
N GLY A 39 1.48 -16.59 -3.91
CA GLY A 39 0.16 -16.08 -4.27
C GLY A 39 0.18 -14.73 -4.99
N ASP A 40 1.23 -13.92 -4.85
CA ASP A 40 1.30 -12.59 -5.45
C ASP A 40 1.34 -12.65 -6.98
N TYR A 41 1.78 -13.76 -7.58
CA TYR A 41 1.81 -13.95 -9.03
C TYR A 41 0.43 -14.27 -9.63
N HIS A 42 -0.58 -14.50 -8.78
CA HIS A 42 -1.96 -14.69 -9.18
C HIS A 42 -2.75 -13.41 -8.99
N TRP A 43 -3.76 -13.20 -9.83
CA TRP A 43 -4.67 -12.07 -9.66
C TRP A 43 -5.42 -12.20 -8.34
N SER A 44 -5.37 -11.12 -7.56
CA SER A 44 -6.04 -11.01 -6.27
C SER A 44 -6.72 -9.66 -6.15
N LYS A 45 -7.87 -9.63 -5.48
CA LYS A 45 -8.60 -8.38 -5.24
C LYS A 45 -7.71 -7.44 -4.44
N TYR A 46 -7.57 -6.22 -4.93
CA TYR A 46 -6.81 -5.16 -4.30
C TYR A 46 -7.77 -4.11 -3.76
N ASP A 47 -7.95 -4.11 -2.45
CA ASP A 47 -8.82 -3.17 -1.74
C ASP A 47 -7.99 -2.28 -0.80
N PRO A 48 -7.35 -1.23 -1.35
CA PRO A 48 -6.51 -0.34 -0.56
C PRO A 48 -7.37 0.62 0.28
N ILE A 49 -6.99 0.78 1.56
CA ILE A 49 -7.62 1.73 2.49
C ILE A 49 -7.65 3.16 1.91
N PHE A 50 -6.61 3.54 1.18
CA PHE A 50 -6.56 4.78 0.40
C PHE A 50 -6.59 4.41 -1.07
N ALA A 51 -7.69 4.70 -1.78
CA ALA A 51 -7.88 4.40 -3.20
C ALA A 51 -6.83 5.12 -4.08
N PRO A 52 -5.68 4.51 -4.40
CA PRO A 52 -4.64 5.17 -5.15
C PRO A 52 -4.99 5.06 -6.63
N ARG A 53 -4.84 6.15 -7.39
CA ARG A 53 -4.86 6.05 -8.84
C ARG A 53 -3.63 5.29 -9.30
N VAL A 54 -3.83 4.12 -9.90
CA VAL A 54 -2.78 3.26 -10.44
C VAL A 54 -2.90 3.18 -11.96
N ARG A 55 -1.78 2.86 -12.62
CA ARG A 55 -1.74 2.60 -14.06
C ARG A 55 -2.12 1.14 -14.32
N LEU A 56 -3.11 0.91 -15.16
CA LEU A 56 -3.59 -0.42 -15.53
C LEU A 56 -2.71 -1.05 -16.63
N THR A 57 -2.85 -2.36 -16.84
CA THR A 57 -2.08 -3.11 -17.85
C THR A 57 -2.33 -2.66 -19.29
N ASP A 58 -3.50 -2.07 -19.57
CA ASP A 58 -3.86 -1.49 -20.86
C ASP A 58 -3.32 -0.05 -21.04
N GLY A 59 -2.65 0.50 -20.02
CA GLY A 59 -2.16 1.86 -20.01
C GLY A 59 -3.22 2.91 -19.71
N THR A 60 -4.40 2.56 -19.21
CA THR A 60 -5.35 3.54 -18.68
C THR A 60 -5.10 3.81 -17.18
N TRP A 61 -5.70 4.86 -16.64
CA TRP A 61 -5.67 5.13 -15.20
C TRP A 61 -6.88 4.46 -14.53
N SER A 62 -6.69 3.90 -13.34
CA SER A 62 -7.76 3.27 -12.58
C SER A 62 -8.87 4.28 -12.21
N GLY A 63 -10.12 3.83 -12.32
CA GLY A 63 -11.33 4.58 -11.97
C GLY A 63 -12.14 3.88 -10.87
N ASN A 64 -13.47 3.92 -10.96
CA ASN A 64 -14.35 3.21 -10.03
C ASN A 64 -14.56 1.74 -10.44
N GLY A 65 -14.62 0.85 -9.46
CA GLY A 65 -14.84 -0.59 -9.66
C GLY A 65 -13.89 -1.46 -8.85
N THR A 66 -13.89 -2.75 -9.16
CA THR A 66 -13.03 -3.71 -8.46
C THR A 66 -11.64 -3.70 -9.08
N LEU A 67 -10.65 -3.32 -8.28
CA LEU A 67 -9.24 -3.33 -8.67
C LEU A 67 -8.63 -4.69 -8.33
N TRP A 68 -7.85 -5.23 -9.27
CA TRP A 68 -7.10 -6.46 -9.14
C TRP A 68 -5.61 -6.15 -9.27
N ARG A 69 -4.78 -6.91 -8.54
CA ARG A 69 -3.32 -6.81 -8.66
C ARG A 69 -2.68 -8.19 -8.75
N ARG A 70 -1.55 -8.26 -9.44
CA ARG A 70 -0.59 -9.36 -9.35
C ARG A 70 0.84 -8.86 -9.57
N ARG A 71 1.83 -9.64 -9.19
CA ARG A 71 3.24 -9.42 -9.56
C ARG A 71 3.55 -10.09 -10.89
N ARG A 72 4.32 -9.40 -11.72
CA ARG A 72 4.90 -9.98 -12.93
C ARG A 72 6.06 -10.89 -12.59
N LYS A 73 6.10 -12.07 -13.21
CA LYS A 73 7.24 -13.00 -13.06
C LYS A 73 8.56 -12.47 -13.66
N SER A 74 8.50 -11.45 -14.52
CA SER A 74 9.67 -10.91 -15.22
C SER A 74 10.52 -9.96 -14.37
N ASP A 75 9.88 -9.17 -13.50
CA ASP A 75 10.52 -8.06 -12.79
C ASP A 75 9.94 -7.81 -11.40
N ASP A 76 9.10 -8.72 -10.90
CA ASP A 76 8.39 -8.68 -9.62
C ASP A 76 7.56 -7.42 -9.38
N ARG A 77 7.33 -6.60 -10.41
CA ARG A 77 6.53 -5.37 -10.28
C ARG A 77 5.06 -5.71 -10.24
N TRP A 78 4.32 -4.94 -9.43
CA TRP A 78 2.86 -5.00 -9.43
C TRP A 78 2.32 -4.49 -10.75
N GLU A 79 1.35 -5.21 -11.28
CA GLU A 79 0.49 -4.78 -12.37
C GLU A 79 -0.97 -4.89 -11.95
N TYR A 80 -1.78 -4.03 -12.56
CA TYR A 80 -3.15 -3.77 -12.12
C TYR A 80 -4.13 -3.96 -13.27
N GLN A 81 -5.24 -4.60 -12.96
CA GLN A 81 -6.41 -4.72 -13.84
C GLN A 81 -7.62 -4.22 -13.08
N GLN A 82 -8.62 -3.76 -13.82
CA GLN A 82 -9.84 -3.24 -13.24
C GLN A 82 -11.02 -3.82 -13.98
N ASP A 83 -11.94 -4.39 -13.22
CA ASP A 83 -13.26 -4.68 -13.72
C ASP A 83 -14.11 -3.42 -13.54
N PRO A 84 -14.87 -3.01 -14.58
CA PRO A 84 -15.76 -1.87 -14.49
C PRO A 84 -16.77 -2.12 -13.36
N GLU A 85 -17.04 -1.07 -12.60
CA GLU A 85 -18.12 -1.08 -11.61
C GLU A 85 -19.45 -1.36 -12.32
N THR A 86 -20.23 -2.30 -11.79
CA THR A 86 -21.60 -2.51 -12.25
C THR A 86 -22.50 -1.36 -11.75
N ALA A 87 -23.60 -1.09 -12.46
CA ALA A 87 -24.53 -0.03 -12.07
C ALA A 87 -25.09 -0.24 -10.66
N ASP A 88 -25.34 -1.49 -10.26
CA ASP A 88 -25.85 -1.85 -8.94
C ASP A 88 -24.84 -1.51 -7.83
N GLU A 89 -23.56 -1.85 -8.03
CA GLU A 89 -22.47 -1.50 -7.10
C GLU A 89 -22.29 0.03 -6.96
N ALA A 90 -22.52 0.78 -8.02
CA ALA A 90 -22.45 2.23 -8.00
C ALA A 90 -23.61 2.86 -7.19
N MET A 91 -24.81 2.28 -7.24
CA MET A 91 -25.96 2.78 -6.47
C MET A 91 -25.83 2.49 -4.97
N ASP A 92 -25.30 1.32 -4.59
CA ASP A 92 -25.10 0.94 -3.18
C ASP A 92 -24.12 1.85 -2.43
N ARG A 93 -23.19 2.53 -3.13
CA ARG A 93 -22.22 3.44 -2.50
C ARG A 93 -22.79 4.84 -2.19
N VAL A 94 -23.96 5.18 -2.75
CA VAL A 94 -24.58 6.52 -2.63
C VAL A 94 -25.67 6.56 -1.54
N VAL A 95 -26.12 5.40 -1.06
CA VAL A 95 -27.19 5.26 -0.06
C VAL A 95 -26.63 5.26 1.37
#